data_AF-A0A9N9IGA8-F1
#
_entry.id   AF-A0A9N9IGA8-F1
#
_cell.length_a   1.000
_cell.length_b   1.000
_cell.length_c   1.000
_cell.angle_alpha   90.00
_cell.angle_beta   90.00
_cell.angle_gamma   90.00
#
_symmetry.space_group_name_H-M   'P 1'
#
loop_
_entity.id
_entity.type
_entity.pdbx_description
1 polymer ?
#
loop_
_entity_poly.entity_id
_entity_poly.type
_entity_poly.pdbx_seq_one_letter_code
_entity_poly.pdbx_strand_id
1 'polypeptide(L)' 'PKEDSKRVMTFANEGDYISFRHHVFVKVNNKEVQLAEVGPRFEMRLYEIKLGTVELKAADTEWVLRPYQRTARKRDRL' A
#
# COMPACT_ATOMS: atom_id res chain seq x y z
N PRO A 1 -9.47 0.53 15.67
CA PRO A 1 -10.60 1.28 15.08
C PRO A 1 -11.88 0.93 15.84
N LYS A 2 -12.89 1.81 15.88
CA LYS A 2 -14.17 1.44 16.50
C LYS A 2 -14.89 0.39 15.66
N GLU A 3 -15.62 -0.52 16.31
CA GLU A 3 -16.35 -1.60 15.62
C GLU A 3 -17.42 -1.08 14.66
N ASP A 4 -17.96 0.12 14.92
CA ASP A 4 -18.94 0.83 14.09
C ASP A 4 -18.31 1.73 13.01
N SER A 5 -16.99 1.71 12.85
CA SER A 5 -16.30 2.49 11.83
C SER A 5 -16.69 2.05 10.42
N LYS A 6 -17.32 2.95 9.66
CA LYS A 6 -17.77 2.72 8.29
C LYS A 6 -16.71 3.02 7.22
N ARG A 7 -15.52 3.47 7.63
CA ARG A 7 -14.43 3.89 6.73
C ARG A 7 -13.37 2.81 6.68
N VAL A 8 -12.96 2.43 5.47
CA VAL A 8 -11.94 1.41 5.21
C VAL A 8 -10.91 1.91 4.19
N MET A 9 -9.64 1.66 4.48
CA MET A 9 -8.51 1.91 3.59
C MET A 9 -7.97 0.56 3.14
N THR A 10 -7.83 0.36 1.84
CA THR A 10 -7.32 -0.87 1.25
C THR A 10 -5.92 -0.61 0.71
N PHE A 11 -4.98 -1.46 1.10
CA PHE A 11 -3.64 -1.57 0.51
C PHE A 11 -3.53 -2.96 -0.10
N ALA A 12 -3.74 -3.08 -1.40
CA ALA A 12 -3.66 -4.34 -2.13
C ALA A 12 -2.35 -4.39 -2.90
N ASN A 13 -1.53 -5.42 -2.67
CA ASN A 13 -0.28 -5.61 -3.41
C ASN A 13 -0.51 -6.51 -4.62
N GLU A 14 -0.14 -6.03 -5.80
CA GLU A 14 -0.14 -6.79 -7.05
C GLU A 14 1.12 -6.45 -7.85
N GLY A 15 2.02 -7.43 -8.03
CA GLY A 15 3.22 -7.28 -8.85
C GLY A 15 4.17 -6.16 -8.38
N ASP A 16 4.44 -6.06 -7.07
CA ASP A 16 5.29 -5.02 -6.45
C ASP A 16 4.70 -3.59 -6.55
N TYR A 17 3.40 -3.47 -6.84
CA TYR A 17 2.64 -2.23 -6.74
C TYR A 17 1.57 -2.34 -5.65
N ILE A 18 1.59 -1.41 -4.71
CA ILE A 18 0.59 -1.27 -3.67
C ILE A 18 -0.51 -0.34 -4.17
N SER A 19 -1.65 -0.91 -4.55
CA SER A 19 -2.88 -0.22 -4.85
C SER A 19 -3.53 0.28 -3.56
N PHE A 20 -3.58 1.60 -3.40
CA PHE A 20 -4.31 2.25 -2.33
C PHE A 20 -5.70 2.68 -2.80
N ARG A 21 -6.73 2.32 -2.03
CA ARG A 21 -8.10 2.80 -2.23
C ARG A 21 -8.73 3.17 -0.90
N HIS A 22 -9.56 4.22 -0.93
CA HIS A 22 -10.25 4.72 0.26
C HIS A 22 -11.77 4.66 0.06
N HIS A 23 -12.42 3.78 0.82
CA HIS A 23 -13.85 3.57 0.74
C HIS A 23 -14.54 3.88 2.07
N VAL A 24 -15.80 4.27 1.97
CA VAL A 24 -16.80 4.11 3.03
C VAL A 24 -17.77 3.03 2.62
N PHE A 25 -18.28 2.28 3.60
CA PHE A 25 -19.21 1.20 3.36
C PHE A 25 -20.51 1.39 4.14
N VAL A 26 -21.61 0.90 3.55
CA VAL A 26 -22.91 0.78 4.19
C VAL A 26 -23.32 -0.69 4.10
N LYS A 27 -23.65 -1.29 5.24
CA LYS A 27 -24.26 -2.62 5.30
C LYS A 27 -25.75 -2.44 5.01
N VAL A 28 -26.23 -2.95 3.87
CA VAL A 28 -27.65 -2.87 3.49
C VAL A 28 -28.44 -3.97 4.21
N ASN A 29 -27.87 -5.17 4.29
CA ASN A 29 -28.40 -6.35 4.99
C ASN A 29 -27.23 -7.16 5.59
N ASN A 30 -27.52 -8.25 6.32
CA ASN A 30 -26.47 -9.13 6.88
C ASN A 30 -25.57 -9.81 5.83
N LYS A 31 -25.94 -9.77 4.54
CA LYS A 31 -25.20 -10.43 3.45
C LYS A 31 -24.60 -9.47 2.43
N GLU A 32 -24.96 -8.19 2.48
CA GLU A 32 -24.59 -7.25 1.41
C GLU A 32 -24.01 -5.97 1.98
N VAL A 33 -22.88 -5.57 1.39
CA VAL A 33 -22.14 -4.36 1.73
C VAL A 33 -21.97 -3.56 0.46
N GLN A 34 -22.44 -2.31 0.48
CA GLN A 34 -22.22 -1.36 -0.59
C GLN A 34 -21.04 -0.46 -0.23
N LEU A 35 -20.13 -0.30 -1.18
CA LEU A 35 -18.93 0.53 -1.05
C LEU A 35 -19.10 1.78 -1.91
N ALA A 36 -18.74 2.92 -1.32
CA ALA A 36 -18.59 4.17 -2.04
C ALA A 36 -17.15 4.67 -1.86
N GLU A 37 -16.49 4.97 -2.97
CA GLU A 37 -15.15 5.52 -2.93
C GLU A 37 -15.20 7.03 -2.68
N VAL A 38 -14.34 7.49 -1.78
CA VAL A 38 -14.38 8.88 -1.28
C VAL A 38 -13.00 9.54 -1.22
N GLY A 39 -11.92 8.78 -1.36
CA GLY A 39 -10.56 9.32 -1.34
C GLY A 39 -9.82 9.15 -2.65
N PRO A 40 -8.55 9.58 -2.67
CA PRO A 40 -7.70 9.46 -3.84
C PRO A 40 -7.35 8.00 -4.12
N ARG A 41 -7.10 7.72 -5.40
CA ARG A 41 -6.54 6.47 -5.90
C ARG A 41 -5.05 6.64 -6.09
N PHE A 42 -4.27 5.78 -5.43
CA PHE A 42 -2.84 5.72 -5.67
C PHE A 42 -2.42 4.32 -6.06
N GLU A 43 -1.40 4.26 -6.89
CA GLU A 43 -0.53 3.10 -7.03
C GLU A 43 0.84 3.53 -6.54
N MET A 44 1.31 2.85 -5.50
CA MET A 44 2.59 3.14 -4.89
C MET A 44 3.54 2.00 -5.17
N ARG A 45 4.76 2.34 -5.53
CA ARG A 45 5.85 1.37 -5.63
C ARG A 45 6.94 1.73 -4.64
N LEU A 46 7.32 0.78 -3.81
CA LEU A 46 8.39 0.96 -2.84
C LEU A 46 9.73 1.07 -3.57
N TYR A 47 10.52 2.11 -3.25
CA TYR A 47 11.85 2.29 -3.84
C TYR A 47 12.98 2.12 -2.82
N GLU A 48 12.76 2.45 -1.54
CA GLU A 48 13.76 2.37 -0.49
C GLU A 48 13.10 2.28 0.90
N ILE A 49 13.67 1.47 1.78
CA ILE A 49 13.41 1.44 3.22
C ILE A 49 14.72 1.74 3.95
N LYS A 50 14.74 2.80 4.75
CA LYS A 50 15.86 3.16 5.62
C LYS A 50 15.50 2.97 7.09
N LEU A 51 16.44 2.48 7.88
CA LEU A 51 16.32 2.30 9.33
C LEU A 51 16.63 3.62 10.07
N GLY A 52 15.89 4.68 9.75
CA GLY A 52 16.09 6.00 10.33
C GLY A 52 15.00 6.98 9.96
N THR A 53 15.13 8.22 10.44
CA THR A 53 14.22 9.30 10.09
C THR A 53 14.58 9.91 8.74
N VAL A 54 13.64 10.66 8.15
CA VAL A 54 13.83 11.34 6.86
C VAL A 54 15.03 12.30 6.86
N GLU A 55 15.33 12.90 8.01
CA GLU A 55 16.44 13.85 8.17
C GLU A 55 17.80 13.16 8.23
N LEU A 56 17.86 11.92 8.73
CA LEU A 56 19.10 11.17 8.90
C LEU A 56 19.54 10.56 7.56
N LYS A 57 20.24 11.36 6.75
CA LYS A 57 20.69 10.95 5.40
C LYS A 57 21.57 9.70 5.40
N ALA A 58 22.34 9.47 6.45
CA ALA A 58 23.30 8.37 6.60
C ALA A 58 22.73 7.15 7.36
N ALA A 59 21.41 7.03 7.51
CA ALA A 59 20.79 5.84 8.09
C ALA A 59 21.03 4.60 7.22
N ASP A 60 21.13 3.44 7.85
CA ASP A 60 21.31 2.16 7.17
C ASP A 60 20.11 1.82 6.29
N THR A 61 20.39 1.39 5.06
CA THR A 61 19.35 0.98 4.11
C THR A 61 19.00 -0.50 4.31
N GLU A 62 17.78 -0.77 4.77
CA GLU A 62 17.25 -2.14 4.90
C GLU A 62 16.97 -2.75 3.53
N TRP A 63 16.30 -1.99 2.66
CA TRP A 63 15.91 -2.46 1.34
C TRP A 63 15.96 -1.33 0.33
N VAL A 64 16.34 -1.64 -0.91
CA VAL A 64 16.34 -0.68 -2.02
C VAL A 64 16.01 -1.38 -3.33
N LEU A 65 15.20 -0.72 -4.16
CA LEU A 65 14.90 -1.15 -5.51
C LEU A 65 16.14 -0.98 -6.39
N ARG A 66 16.63 -2.08 -6.95
CA ARG A 66 17.82 -2.10 -7.83
C ARG A 66 17.42 -2.43 -9.27
N PRO A 67 16.97 -1.46 -10.07
CA PRO A 67 16.40 -1.71 -11.40
C PRO A 67 17.44 -2.18 -12.43
N TYR A 68 18.71 -1.84 -12.24
CA TYR A 68 19.80 -2.14 -13.17
C TYR A 68 20.50 -3.49 -12.92
N GLN A 69 19.92 -4.37 -12.11
CA GLN A 69 20.41 -5.74 -11.96
C GLN A 69 19.87 -6.63 -13.10
N ARG A 70 20.70 -7.56 -13.60
CA ARG A 70 20.33 -8.49 -14.71
C ARG A 70 19.02 -9.24 -14.48
N THR A 71 18.71 -9.56 -13.23
CA THR A 71 17.51 -10.31 -12.82
C THR A 71 16.43 -9.44 -12.19
N ALA A 72 16.56 -8.10 -12.25
CA ALA A 72 15.66 -7.16 -11.57
C ALA A 72 14.19 -7.37 -11.96
N ARG A 73 13.89 -7.55 -13.24
CA ARG A 73 12.52 -7.76 -13.75
C ARG A 73 11.95 -9.16 -13.50
N LYS A 74 12.78 -10.12 -13.09
CA LYS A 74 12.38 -11.52 -12.90
C LYS A 74 12.05 -11.85 -11.44
N ARG A 75 12.32 -10.91 -10.53
CA ARG A 75 12.16 -11.12 -9.09
C ARG A 75 10.86 -10.48 -8.68
N ASP A 76 9.90 -11.30 -8.32
CA ASP A 76 8.79 -10.85 -7.50
C ASP A 76 9.28 -10.74 -6.05
N ARG A 77 8.92 -9.66 -5.37
CA ARG A 77 9.46 -9.33 -4.04
C ARG A 77 8.43 -9.51 -2.93
N LEU A 78 7.14 -9.57 -3.27
CA LEU A 78 6.02 -9.74 -2.34
C LEU A 78 4.79 -10.33 -3.05
#